data_AF-S3NM35-F1
#
_entry.id   AF-S3NM35-F1
#
_cell.length_a   1.000
_cell.length_b   1.000
_cell.length_c   1.000
_cell.angle_alpha   90.00
_cell.angle_beta   90.00
_cell.angle_gamma   90.00
#
_symmetry.space_group_name_H-M   'P 1'
#
loop_
_entity.id
_entity.type
_entity.pdbx_description
1 polymer ?
#
loop_
_entity_poly.entity_id
_entity_poly.type
_entity_poly.pdbx_seq_one_letter_code
_entity_poly.pdbx_strand_id
1 'polypeptide(L)'
;MIFIFFKAMFPESRKADFYLGCFDGAVFFDFDCTEESRICLKRISFDGYGCCNILNQEHCLDVELSKKFLHEIKKDVLNQMNIKHLIFKLIALNQAYIWQDALNEYHLMVS
;
A
#
# COMPACT_ATOMS: atom_id res chain seq x y z
N MET A 1 6.41 -7.43 16.10
CA MET A 1 6.05 -7.98 14.80
C MET A 1 6.80 -7.23 13.71
N ILE A 2 7.51 -7.92 12.82
CA ILE A 2 8.30 -7.31 11.75
C ILE A 2 7.45 -7.36 10.48
N PHE A 3 7.14 -6.21 9.90
CA PHE A 3 6.53 -6.15 8.58
C PHE A 3 7.64 -6.25 7.55
N ILE A 4 7.66 -7.35 6.79
CA ILE A 4 8.55 -7.49 5.64
C ILE A 4 7.71 -7.24 4.38
N PHE A 5 7.91 -6.08 3.78
CA PHE A 5 7.30 -5.71 2.51
C PHE A 5 8.16 -6.25 1.36
N PHE A 6 7.48 -6.79 0.36
CA PHE A 6 8.07 -7.30 -0.87
C PHE A 6 7.30 -6.80 -2.09
N LYS A 7 7.99 -6.73 -3.23
CA LYS A 7 7.33 -6.43 -4.51
C LYS A 7 6.58 -7.65 -4.98
N ALA A 8 5.31 -7.47 -5.32
CA ALA A 8 4.48 -8.51 -5.90
C ALA A 8 4.33 -8.30 -7.41
N MET A 9 3.91 -9.37 -8.09
CA MET A 9 3.50 -9.33 -9.48
C MET A 9 2.12 -9.97 -9.59
N PHE A 10 1.27 -9.38 -10.41
CA PHE A 10 -0.08 -9.88 -10.65
C PHE A 10 -0.38 -9.96 -12.15
N PRO A 11 -1.38 -10.77 -12.55
CA PRO A 11 -1.82 -10.83 -13.95
C PRO A 11 -2.29 -9.46 -14.46
N GLU A 12 -2.21 -9.25 -15.77
CA GLU A 12 -2.59 -7.98 -16.42
C GLU A 12 -4.06 -7.56 -16.19
N SER A 13 -4.92 -8.51 -15.83
CA SER A 13 -6.32 -8.25 -15.46
C SER A 13 -6.45 -7.46 -14.15
N ARG A 14 -5.46 -7.54 -13.25
CA ARG A 14 -5.40 -6.80 -11.99
C ARG A 14 -4.56 -5.54 -12.20
N LYS A 15 -5.14 -4.48 -12.77
CA LYS A 15 -4.40 -3.27 -13.16
C LYS A 15 -4.07 -2.33 -11.99
N ALA A 16 -2.79 -2.00 -11.83
CA ALA A 16 -2.20 -0.95 -11.00
C ALA A 16 -0.74 -0.70 -11.43
N ASP A 17 -0.16 0.41 -11.01
CA ASP A 17 1.23 0.76 -11.36
C ASP A 17 2.27 0.01 -10.51
N PHE A 18 1.95 -0.24 -9.23
CA PHE A 18 2.86 -0.93 -8.30
C PHE A 18 2.10 -1.90 -7.39
N TYR A 19 2.78 -2.98 -6.97
CA TYR A 19 2.22 -3.98 -6.06
C TYR A 19 3.14 -4.27 -4.87
N LEU A 20 2.59 -3.94 -3.70
CA LEU A 20 2.91 -4.33 -2.33
C LEU A 20 2.47 -5.74 -1.93
N GLY A 21 3.32 -6.56 -1.31
CA GLY A 21 2.89 -7.65 -0.42
C GLY A 21 3.53 -7.54 0.96
N CYS A 22 2.84 -8.00 2.00
CA CYS A 22 3.43 -8.29 3.32
C CYS A 22 2.66 -9.42 4.01
N PHE A 23 3.03 -9.76 5.25
CA PHE A 23 2.47 -10.90 6.00
C PHE A 23 2.54 -12.21 5.23
N ASP A 24 3.71 -12.53 4.67
CA ASP A 24 3.92 -13.75 3.88
C ASP A 24 2.89 -13.95 2.76
N GLY A 25 2.36 -12.85 2.22
CA GLY A 25 1.37 -12.86 1.14
C GLY A 25 -0.09 -12.85 1.61
N ALA A 26 -0.36 -12.69 2.90
CA ALA A 26 -1.73 -12.55 3.39
C ALA A 26 -2.30 -11.14 3.15
N VAL A 27 -1.44 -10.14 2.93
CA VAL A 27 -1.86 -8.76 2.61
C VAL A 27 -1.17 -8.27 1.35
N PHE A 28 -1.97 -7.73 0.42
CA PHE A 28 -1.46 -7.05 -0.78
C PHE A 28 -2.00 -5.65 -0.91
N PHE A 29 -1.18 -4.78 -1.50
CA PHE A 29 -1.49 -3.39 -1.77
C PHE A 29 -1.22 -3.08 -3.23
N ASP A 30 -2.15 -2.38 -3.84
CA ASP A 30 -2.05 -1.93 -5.21
C ASP A 30 -2.02 -0.41 -5.20
N PHE A 31 -1.07 0.16 -5.94
CA PHE A 31 -0.89 1.60 -5.99
C PHE A 31 -0.98 2.10 -7.42
N ASP A 32 -1.62 3.26 -7.58
CA ASP A 32 -1.57 4.05 -8.81
C ASP A 32 -0.75 5.32 -8.56
N CYS A 33 -0.08 5.79 -9.61
CA CYS A 33 0.57 7.07 -9.68
C CYS A 33 -0.32 8.02 -10.49
N THR A 34 -0.72 9.14 -9.89
CA THR A 34 -1.47 10.16 -10.62
C THR A 34 -0.59 10.88 -11.64
N GLU A 35 -1.22 11.64 -12.54
CA GLU A 35 -0.53 12.52 -13.49
C GLU A 35 0.38 13.55 -12.79
N GLU A 36 0.01 13.97 -11.56
CA GLU A 36 0.80 14.85 -10.70
C GLU A 36 1.93 14.12 -9.94
N SER A 37 2.21 12.86 -10.29
CA SER A 37 3.21 12.02 -9.63
C SER A 37 2.95 11.77 -8.14
N ARG A 38 1.67 11.71 -7.74
CA ARG A 38 1.26 11.34 -6.38
C ARG A 38 0.90 9.86 -6.31
N ILE A 39 1.35 9.18 -5.27
CA ILE A 39 1.07 7.75 -5.06
C ILE A 39 -0.19 7.59 -4.22
N CYS A 40 -1.13 6.81 -4.74
CA CYS A 40 -2.43 6.55 -4.13
C CYS A 40 -2.60 5.07 -3.87
N LEU A 41 -3.23 4.71 -2.75
CA LEU A 41 -3.67 3.33 -2.51
C LEU A 41 -4.91 3.08 -3.36
N LYS A 42 -4.83 2.19 -4.34
CA LYS A 42 -5.94 1.80 -5.22
C LYS A 42 -6.76 0.68 -4.61
N ARG A 43 -6.07 -0.33 -4.07
CA ARG A 43 -6.69 -1.51 -3.48
C ARG A 43 -5.80 -2.04 -2.37
N ILE A 44 -6.45 -2.57 -1.34
CA ILE A 44 -5.83 -3.42 -0.33
C ILE A 44 -6.62 -4.71 -0.24
N SER A 45 -5.94 -5.84 -0.15
CA SER A 45 -6.59 -7.15 0.03
C SER A 45 -6.00 -7.89 1.20
N PHE A 46 -6.86 -8.57 1.94
CA PHE A 46 -6.50 -9.37 3.11
C PHE A 46 -7.08 -10.77 2.97
N ASP A 47 -6.29 -11.78 3.33
CA ASP A 47 -6.82 -13.13 3.51
C ASP A 47 -7.90 -13.12 4.60
N GLY A 48 -9.03 -13.78 4.32
CA GLY A 48 -10.19 -13.82 5.20
C GLY A 48 -11.20 -12.67 5.02
N TYR A 49 -10.81 -11.54 4.42
CA TYR A 49 -11.72 -10.38 4.21
C TYR A 49 -11.99 -10.09 2.73
N GLY A 50 -11.04 -10.37 1.84
CA GLY A 50 -11.15 -10.12 0.41
C GLY A 50 -10.50 -8.80 -0.01
N CYS A 51 -11.01 -8.19 -1.10
CA CYS A 51 -10.43 -7.00 -1.73
C CYS A 51 -11.24 -5.74 -1.44
N CYS A 52 -10.59 -4.73 -0.87
CA CYS A 52 -11.14 -3.39 -0.68
C CYS A 52 -10.58 -2.47 -1.77
N ASN A 53 -11.45 -1.96 -2.65
CA ASN A 53 -11.08 -0.95 -3.65
C ASN A 53 -11.31 0.44 -3.07
N ILE A 54 -10.28 1.27 -3.10
CA ILE A 54 -10.33 2.66 -2.67
C ILE A 54 -10.71 3.51 -3.88
N LEU A 55 -11.97 3.93 -3.92
CA LEU A 55 -12.51 4.70 -5.05
C LEU A 55 -12.10 6.18 -5.01
N ASN A 56 -11.66 6.67 -3.85
CA ASN A 56 -11.26 8.06 -3.67
C ASN A 56 -9.74 8.21 -3.89
N GLN A 57 -9.36 8.75 -5.05
CA GLN A 57 -7.97 9.05 -5.41
C GLN A 57 -7.50 10.43 -4.93
N GLU A 58 -8.21 11.10 -4.03
CA GLU A 58 -7.72 12.35 -3.41
C GLU A 58 -6.77 12.07 -2.23
N HIS A 59 -6.88 10.87 -1.64
CA HIS A 59 -6.18 10.46 -0.42
C HIS A 59 -4.83 9.79 -0.72
N CYS A 60 -3.98 10.53 -1.44
CA CYS A 60 -2.65 10.11 -1.87
C CYS A 60 -1.57 10.70 -0.98
N LEU A 61 -0.38 10.11 -1.04
CA LEU A 61 0.82 10.75 -0.51
C LEU A 61 1.00 12.14 -1.13
N ASP A 62 1.58 13.07 -0.38
CA ASP A 62 2.05 14.33 -0.96
C ASP A 62 3.20 14.09 -1.95
N VAL A 63 3.61 15.14 -2.66
CA VAL A 63 4.64 15.05 -3.71
C VAL A 63 5.99 14.59 -3.15
N GLU A 64 6.37 15.00 -1.94
CA GLU A 64 7.67 14.63 -1.36
C GLU A 64 7.71 13.15 -0.94
N LEU A 65 6.66 12.68 -0.27
CA LEU A 65 6.51 11.29 0.12
C LEU A 65 6.33 10.38 -1.10
N SER A 66 5.63 10.84 -2.13
CA SER A 66 5.48 10.12 -3.40
C SER A 66 6.83 9.95 -4.11
N LYS A 67 7.67 11.00 -4.15
CA LYS A 67 9.04 10.89 -4.66
C LYS A 67 9.87 9.87 -3.88
N LYS A 68 9.75 9.85 -2.54
CA LYS A 68 10.41 8.84 -1.70
C LYS A 68 9.91 7.43 -2.02
N PHE A 69 8.60 7.23 -2.16
CA PHE A 69 8.03 5.95 -2.57
C PHE A 69 8.59 5.49 -3.93
N LEU A 70 8.53 6.35 -4.94
CA LEU A 70 9.03 6.07 -6.28
C LEU A 70 10.54 5.79 -6.31
N HIS A 71 11.31 6.42 -5.42
CA HIS A 71 12.73 6.11 -5.26
C HIS A 71 12.94 4.74 -4.61
N GLU A 72 12.22 4.42 -3.53
CA GLU A 72 12.33 3.13 -2.85
C GLU A 72 11.89 1.96 -3.73
N ILE A 73 10.77 2.08 -4.47
CA ILE A 73 10.23 1.01 -5.31
C ILE A 73 11.14 0.65 -6.48
N LYS A 74 12.03 1.56 -6.90
CA LYS A 74 13.02 1.33 -7.96
C LYS A 74 14.25 0.55 -7.49
N LYS A 75 14.50 0.45 -6.18
CA LYS A 75 15.64 -0.31 -5.64
C LYS A 75 15.38 -1.82 -5.73
N ASP A 76 16.41 -2.62 -5.94
CA ASP A 76 16.27 -4.09 -5.95
C ASP A 76 15.74 -4.62 -4.62
N VAL A 77 16.24 -4.06 -3.51
CA VAL A 77 15.83 -4.38 -2.15
C VAL A 77 15.18 -3.16 -1.51
N LEU A 78 13.96 -3.33 -1.01
CA LEU A 78 13.20 -2.27 -0.33
C LEU A 78 13.83 -1.96 1.04
N ASN A 79 14.01 -0.68 1.34
CA ASN A 79 14.27 -0.27 2.71
C ASN A 79 12.98 -0.42 3.53
N GLN A 80 12.97 -1.43 4.41
CA GLN A 80 11.78 -1.82 5.18
C GLN A 80 11.25 -0.69 6.09
N MET A 81 12.13 0.14 6.65
CA MET A 81 11.69 1.27 7.48
C MET A 81 11.01 2.35 6.66
N ASN A 82 11.62 2.74 5.53
CA ASN A 82 11.08 3.78 4.65
C ASN A 82 9.76 3.33 4.03
N ILE A 83 9.69 2.12 3.48
CA ILE A 83 8.47 1.64 2.84
C ILE A 83 7.35 1.42 3.85
N LYS A 84 7.65 0.89 5.05
CA LYS A 84 6.66 0.78 6.13
C LYS A 84 6.06 2.13 6.47
N HIS A 85 6.89 3.15 6.65
CA HIS A 85 6.40 4.50 6.96
C HIS A 85 5.44 5.03 5.88
N LEU A 86 5.79 4.85 4.60
CA LEU A 86 4.97 5.29 3.48
C LEU A 86 3.64 4.52 3.37
N ILE A 87 3.67 3.20 3.57
CA ILE A 87 2.46 2.36 3.57
C ILE A 87 1.53 2.72 4.71
N PHE A 88 2.05 2.85 5.94
CA PHE A 88 1.22 3.22 7.09
C PHE A 88 0.61 4.63 6.92
N LYS A 89 1.32 5.56 6.28
CA LYS A 89 0.76 6.87 5.93
C LYS A 89 -0.39 6.75 4.93
N LEU A 90 -0.25 5.93 3.89
CA LEU A 90 -1.31 5.65 2.93
C LEU A 90 -2.54 5.01 3.58
N ILE A 91 -2.33 4.02 4.47
CA ILE A 91 -3.41 3.39 5.21
C ILE A 91 -4.13 4.41 6.09
N ALA A 92 -3.40 5.25 6.82
CA ALA A 92 -4.00 6.28 7.67
C ALA A 92 -4.85 7.29 6.86
N LEU A 93 -4.37 7.71 5.68
CA LEU A 93 -5.14 8.58 4.79
C LEU A 93 -6.44 7.92 4.28
N ASN A 94 -6.46 6.59 4.20
CA ASN A 94 -7.56 5.82 3.61
C ASN A 94 -8.34 4.98 4.61
N GLN A 95 -8.06 5.11 5.91
CA GLN A 95 -8.55 4.21 6.96
C GLN A 95 -10.07 4.12 6.99
N ALA A 96 -10.77 5.24 6.77
CA ALA A 96 -12.23 5.30 6.74
C ALA A 96 -12.87 4.43 5.64
N TYR A 97 -12.09 4.00 4.65
CA TYR A 97 -12.56 3.19 3.52
C TYR A 97 -12.11 1.72 3.62
N ILE A 98 -11.32 1.35 4.63
CA ILE A 98 -10.76 0.01 4.81
C ILE A 98 -11.46 -0.68 5.98
N TRP A 99 -11.62 -2.01 5.91
CA TRP A 99 -12.14 -2.82 7.01
C TRP A 99 -11.30 -2.66 8.28
N GLN A 100 -11.93 -2.12 9.32
CA GLN A 100 -11.24 -1.73 10.55
C GLN A 100 -10.80 -2.95 11.38
N ASP A 101 -11.59 -4.01 11.36
CA ASP A 101 -11.27 -5.33 11.90
C ASP A 101 -10.05 -5.96 11.19
N ALA A 102 -9.99 -5.91 9.86
CA ALA A 102 -8.83 -6.36 9.10
C ALA A 102 -7.56 -5.56 9.46
N LEU A 103 -7.64 -4.23 9.53
CA LEU A 103 -6.51 -3.40 9.93
C LEU A 103 -6.01 -3.72 11.35
N ASN A 104 -6.92 -4.06 12.27
CA ASN A 104 -6.59 -4.45 13.63
C ASN A 104 -5.90 -5.82 13.67
N GLU A 105 -6.48 -6.82 12.98
CA GLU A 105 -5.97 -8.19 12.93
C GLU A 105 -4.56 -8.25 12.34
N TYR A 106 -4.33 -7.52 11.26
CA TYR A 106 -3.02 -7.44 10.59
C TYR A 106 -2.13 -6.33 11.18
N HIS A 107 -2.50 -5.71 12.30
CA HIS A 107 -1.71 -4.68 12.99
C HIS A 107 -1.22 -3.52 12.09
N LEU A 108 -1.99 -3.16 11.07
CA LEU A 108 -1.64 -2.13 10.07
C LEU A 108 -2.08 -0.72 10.48
N MET A 109 -2.43 -0.53 11.75
CA MET A 109 -2.71 0.78 12.31
C MET A 109 -1.48 1.38 13.00
N VAL A 110 -1.36 2.70 12.90
CA VAL A 110 -0.45 3.45 13.75
C VAL A 110 -1.11 3.57 15.13
N SER A 111 -0.46 3.05 16.18
CA SER A 111 -0.77 3.39 17.57
C SER A 111 -0.34 4.81 17.89
#